data_AF-A0A925NFQ0-F1
#
_entry.id   AF-A0A925NFQ0-F1
#
_cell.length_a   1.000
_cell.length_b   1.000
_cell.length_c   1.000
_cell.angle_alpha   90.00
_cell.angle_beta   90.00
_cell.angle_gamma   90.00
#
_symmetry.space_group_name_H-M   'P 1'
#
loop_
_entity.id
_entity.type
_entity.pdbx_description
1 polymer ?
#
loop_
_entity_poly.entity_id
_entity_poly.type
_entity_poly.pdbx_seq_one_letter_code
_entity_poly.pdbx_strand_id
1 'polypeptide(L)'
;MREKDVKAAAYELLCEAGRGGELLMKLSNEFGDFVKAKKAYTESDETRLLYLEALEWLEGEEKVVATMKSKDMILYRVSDTGKKSRHTREQARDILMEALHENGSIVKVHSTDGEYIQAGSVIYSEIDEERICFLDAFGHLLHHSMITPVNETREVTVYVFANKAGLRKAV
;
A
#
# COMPACT_ATOMS: atom_id res chain seq x y z
N MET A 1 20.44 8.08 -3.96
CA MET A 1 20.20 6.93 -3.07
C MET A 1 19.23 7.35 -1.98
N ARG A 2 19.63 8.27 -1.08
CA ARG A 2 18.80 8.83 0.01
C ARG A 2 17.38 9.30 -0.37
N GLU A 3 17.19 10.01 -1.48
CA GLU A 3 15.84 10.46 -1.90
C GLU A 3 14.88 9.30 -2.22
N LYS A 4 15.40 8.20 -2.80
CA LYS A 4 14.60 7.01 -3.07
C LYS A 4 14.15 6.34 -1.78
N ASP A 5 15.03 6.32 -0.78
CA ASP A 5 14.76 5.74 0.53
C ASP A 5 13.72 6.59 1.30
N VAL A 6 13.82 7.92 1.22
CA VAL A 6 12.82 8.84 1.80
C VAL A 6 11.44 8.66 1.16
N LYS A 7 11.38 8.54 -0.17
CA LYS A 7 10.11 8.29 -0.88
C LYS A 7 9.50 6.93 -0.52
N ALA A 8 10.33 5.90 -0.36
CA ALA A 8 9.88 4.59 0.10
C ALA A 8 9.33 4.65 1.54
N ALA A 9 10.03 5.31 2.46
CA ALA A 9 9.55 5.51 3.83
C ALA A 9 8.26 6.36 3.88
N ALA A 10 8.16 7.41 3.06
CA ALA A 10 6.96 8.26 2.95
C ALA A 10 5.75 7.45 2.47
N TYR A 11 5.97 6.58 1.50
CA TYR A 11 4.96 5.64 1.07
C TYR A 11 4.53 4.69 2.19
N GLU A 12 5.48 4.10 2.93
CA GLU A 12 5.17 3.21 4.05
C GLU A 12 4.31 3.91 5.12
N LEU A 13 4.61 5.18 5.42
CA LEU A 13 3.79 6.01 6.30
C LEU A 13 2.35 6.14 5.79
N LEU A 14 2.15 6.47 4.51
CA LEU A 14 0.81 6.61 3.94
C LEU A 14 0.02 5.30 3.97
N CYS A 15 0.66 4.16 3.70
CA CYS A 15 0.01 2.85 3.81
C CYS A 15 -0.40 2.53 5.25
N GLU A 16 0.46 2.83 6.22
CA GLU A 16 0.15 2.58 7.61
C GLU A 16 -0.99 3.47 8.11
N ALA A 17 -1.00 4.74 7.70
CA ALA A 17 -2.08 5.67 8.01
C ALA A 17 -3.43 5.18 7.47
N GLY A 18 -3.46 4.61 6.26
CA GLY A 18 -4.67 4.00 5.67
C GLY A 18 -5.24 2.85 6.52
N ARG A 19 -4.38 2.09 7.21
CA ARG A 19 -4.81 1.03 8.15
C ARG A 19 -5.27 1.58 9.51
N GLY A 20 -4.88 2.82 9.83
CA GLY A 20 -5.03 3.46 11.14
C GLY A 20 -6.00 4.65 11.17
N GLY A 21 -6.95 4.73 10.23
CA GLY A 21 -7.96 5.80 10.21
C GLY A 21 -7.47 7.12 9.64
N GLU A 22 -6.49 7.09 8.74
CA GLU A 22 -5.93 8.25 8.03
C GLU A 22 -5.13 9.22 8.89
N LEU A 23 -4.53 8.70 9.95
CA LEU A 23 -3.77 9.47 10.91
C LEU A 23 -2.31 9.00 10.97
N LEU A 24 -1.41 9.98 11.04
CA LEU A 24 0.00 9.80 11.38
C LEU A 24 0.31 10.60 12.62
N MET A 25 1.29 10.15 13.40
CA MET A 25 1.63 10.80 14.65
C MET A 25 3.14 10.97 14.75
N LYS A 26 3.60 12.21 14.97
CA LYS A 26 4.96 12.50 15.39
C LYS A 26 4.96 12.65 16.91
N LEU A 27 5.88 11.99 17.58
CA LEU A 27 6.07 12.04 19.02
C LEU A 27 7.44 12.63 19.34
N SER A 28 7.52 13.35 20.44
CA SER A 28 8.74 14.00 20.93
C SER A 28 8.99 13.57 22.38
N ASN A 29 10.18 13.03 22.66
CA ASN A 29 10.60 12.66 24.01
C ASN A 29 12.06 13.11 24.28
N GLU A 30 12.63 12.69 25.41
CA GLU A 30 14.02 13.03 25.78
C GLU A 30 15.09 12.48 24.82
N PHE A 31 14.77 11.46 24.04
CA PHE A 31 15.64 10.86 23.02
C PHE A 31 15.44 11.49 21.63
N GLY A 32 14.51 12.43 21.50
CA GLY A 32 14.22 13.20 20.29
C GLY A 32 12.85 12.88 19.67
N ASP A 33 12.74 13.23 18.40
CA ASP A 33 11.51 13.05 17.63
C ASP A 33 11.46 11.68 16.96
N PHE A 34 10.25 11.16 16.74
CA PHE A 34 10.01 9.96 15.93
C PHE A 34 8.58 9.94 15.39
N VAL A 35 8.37 9.23 14.28
CA VAL A 35 7.03 8.99 13.74
C VAL A 35 6.53 7.66 14.29
N LYS A 36 5.28 7.63 14.77
CA LYS A 36 4.61 6.40 15.18
C LYS A 36 4.18 5.63 13.94
N ALA A 37 5.15 4.93 13.36
CA ALA A 37 4.97 3.92 12.35
C ALA A 37 5.56 2.58 12.83
N LYS A 38 5.04 1.47 12.31
CA LYS A 38 5.39 0.11 12.68
C LYS A 38 6.92 -0.01 12.58
N LYS A 39 7.56 -0.22 13.73
CA LYS A 39 9.02 -0.35 13.97
C LYS A 39 9.82 0.93 14.17
N ALA A 40 9.36 2.12 13.79
CA ALA A 40 10.18 3.35 13.87
C ALA A 40 10.66 3.73 15.30
N TYR A 41 9.98 3.25 16.35
CA TYR A 41 10.35 3.49 17.76
C TYR A 41 11.34 2.46 18.33
N THR A 42 11.57 1.33 17.65
CA THR A 42 12.49 0.25 18.09
C THR A 42 13.76 0.12 17.25
N GLU A 43 13.84 0.87 16.15
CA GLU A 43 14.90 0.76 15.14
C GLU A 43 16.03 1.77 15.40
N SER A 44 17.10 1.69 14.60
CA SER A 44 18.26 2.58 14.72
C SER A 44 17.93 4.07 14.52
N ASP A 45 18.83 4.94 15.00
CA ASP A 45 18.73 6.39 14.80
C ASP A 45 18.61 6.79 13.32
N GLU A 46 19.26 6.05 12.42
CA GLU A 46 19.19 6.27 10.98
C GLU A 46 17.77 6.03 10.44
N THR A 47 17.14 4.92 10.84
CA THR A 47 15.76 4.60 10.45
C THR A 47 14.80 5.65 10.99
N ARG A 48 14.97 6.07 12.24
CA ARG A 48 14.15 7.12 12.86
C ARG A 48 14.24 8.43 12.10
N LEU A 49 15.45 8.86 11.73
CA LEU A 49 15.68 10.06 10.92
C LEU A 49 15.05 9.93 9.53
N LEU A 50 15.16 8.77 8.89
CA LEU A 50 14.56 8.52 7.58
C LEU A 50 13.03 8.71 7.60
N TYR A 51 12.35 8.21 8.62
CA TYR A 51 10.89 8.37 8.75
C TYR A 51 10.48 9.82 9.08
N LEU A 52 11.32 10.57 9.79
CA LEU A 52 11.10 12.00 10.00
C LEU A 52 11.26 12.78 8.70
N GLU A 53 12.33 12.53 7.94
CA GLU A 53 12.55 13.13 6.61
C GLU A 53 11.39 12.79 5.66
N ALA A 54 10.89 11.56 5.72
CA ALA A 54 9.72 11.13 4.96
C ALA A 54 8.45 11.88 5.35
N LEU A 55 8.20 12.09 6.65
CA LEU A 55 7.06 12.85 7.11
C LEU A 55 7.15 14.33 6.69
N GLU A 56 8.32 14.94 6.81
CA GLU A 56 8.58 16.31 6.33
C GLU A 56 8.38 16.43 4.82
N TRP A 57 8.82 15.42 4.06
CA TRP A 57 8.57 15.37 2.62
C TRP A 57 7.07 15.28 2.31
N LEU A 58 6.31 14.44 3.02
CA LEU A 58 4.86 14.34 2.85
C LEU A 58 4.14 15.64 3.20
N GLU A 59 4.58 16.35 4.24
CA GLU A 59 4.03 17.64 4.65
C GLU A 59 4.32 18.70 3.58
N GLY A 60 5.55 18.74 3.05
CA GLY A 60 5.95 19.65 1.98
C GLY A 60 5.21 19.41 0.65
N GLU A 61 4.81 18.17 0.39
CA GLU A 61 4.00 17.78 -0.77
C GLU A 61 2.48 17.88 -0.51
N GLU A 62 2.07 18.44 0.63
CA GLU A 62 0.67 18.59 1.04
C GLU A 62 -0.11 17.27 1.10
N LYS A 63 0.60 16.15 1.26
CA LYS A 63 0.01 14.79 1.37
C LYS A 63 -0.48 14.48 2.77
N VAL A 64 0.02 15.22 3.76
CA VAL A 64 -0.43 15.17 5.14
C VAL A 64 -0.54 16.58 5.68
N VAL A 65 -1.43 16.79 6.65
CA VAL A 65 -1.65 18.11 7.27
C VAL A 65 -1.69 17.94 8.78
N ALA A 66 -0.93 18.76 9.50
CA ALA A 66 -1.00 18.80 10.95
C ALA A 66 -2.38 19.28 11.42
N THR A 67 -3.07 18.46 12.20
CA THR A 67 -4.42 18.74 12.72
C THR A 67 -4.45 19.04 14.21
N MET A 68 -3.45 18.58 14.94
CA MET A 68 -3.27 18.87 16.36
C MET A 68 -1.79 18.91 16.69
N LYS A 69 -1.39 19.86 17.53
CA LYS A 69 -0.02 20.02 18.01
C LYS A 69 -0.02 20.26 19.51
N SER A 70 0.75 19.46 20.24
CA SER A 70 1.11 19.66 21.64
C SER A 70 2.63 19.69 21.77
N LYS A 71 3.13 19.82 23.00
CA LYS A 71 4.57 19.80 23.29
C LYS A 71 5.21 18.46 22.89
N ASP A 72 4.51 17.36 23.12
CA ASP A 72 5.08 16.00 23.03
C ASP A 72 4.55 15.23 21.81
N MET A 73 3.62 15.82 21.04
CA MET A 73 2.95 15.13 19.94
C MET A 73 2.44 16.09 18.87
N ILE A 74 2.54 15.67 17.62
CA ILE A 74 1.82 16.26 16.48
C ILE A 74 1.02 15.16 15.78
N LEU A 75 -0.28 15.39 15.61
CA LEU A 75 -1.16 14.50 14.86
C LEU A 75 -1.37 15.07 13.45
N TYR A 76 -1.08 14.26 12.44
CA TYR A 76 -1.29 14.58 11.05
C TYR A 76 -2.46 13.76 10.51
N ARG A 77 -3.23 14.37 9.60
CA ARG A 77 -4.24 13.69 8.81
C ARG A 77 -3.74 13.56 7.37
N VAL A 78 -3.95 12.40 6.76
CA VAL A 78 -3.66 12.19 5.34
C VAL A 78 -4.65 12.98 4.49
N SER A 79 -4.14 13.86 3.63
CA SER A 79 -4.94 14.61 2.66
C SER A 79 -5.38 13.70 1.51
N ASP A 80 -6.37 14.11 0.71
CA ASP A 80 -6.80 13.31 -0.45
C ASP A 80 -5.66 13.02 -1.43
N THR A 81 -4.72 13.96 -1.61
CA THR A 81 -3.47 13.76 -2.40
C THR A 81 -2.55 12.69 -1.79
N GLY A 82 -2.49 12.61 -0.46
CA GLY A 82 -1.77 11.55 0.23
C GLY A 82 -2.44 10.18 0.07
N LYS A 83 -3.78 10.13 0.10
CA LYS A 83 -4.52 8.87 -0.13
C LYS A 83 -4.25 8.31 -1.52
N LYS A 84 -4.30 9.19 -2.51
CA LYS A 84 -3.97 8.95 -3.91
C LYS A 84 -2.57 8.36 -4.14
N SER A 85 -1.60 8.76 -3.31
CA SER A 85 -0.21 8.31 -3.41
C SER A 85 0.07 6.94 -2.74
N ARG A 86 -0.95 6.24 -2.22
CA ARG A 86 -0.76 5.06 -1.36
C ARG A 86 -0.37 3.77 -2.04
N HIS A 87 -0.51 3.63 -3.36
CA HIS A 87 -0.18 2.37 -4.03
C HIS A 87 0.59 2.64 -5.32
N THR A 88 1.81 2.11 -5.41
CA THR A 88 2.49 1.99 -6.72
C THR A 88 2.03 0.70 -7.41
N ARG A 89 2.13 0.67 -8.74
CA ARG A 89 1.79 -0.50 -9.54
C ARG A 89 2.59 -1.74 -9.11
N GLU A 90 3.88 -1.57 -8.80
CA GLU A 90 4.74 -2.67 -8.35
C GLU A 90 4.24 -3.26 -7.02
N GLN A 91 3.79 -2.43 -6.09
CA GLN A 91 3.25 -2.91 -4.80
C GLN A 91 1.88 -3.52 -4.93
N ALA A 92 0.99 -2.91 -5.73
CA ALA A 92 -0.29 -3.53 -6.06
C ALA A 92 -0.07 -4.91 -6.69
N ARG A 93 0.93 -5.04 -7.58
CA ARG A 93 1.32 -6.32 -8.17
C ARG A 93 1.81 -7.31 -7.11
N ASP A 94 2.69 -6.88 -6.21
CA ASP A 94 3.24 -7.76 -5.18
C ASP A 94 2.15 -8.23 -4.20
N ILE A 95 1.21 -7.35 -3.83
CA ILE A 95 0.01 -7.70 -3.03
C ILE A 95 -0.87 -8.72 -3.76
N LEU A 96 -1.12 -8.52 -5.06
CA LEU A 96 -1.88 -9.48 -5.86
C LEU A 96 -1.19 -10.85 -5.90
N MET A 97 0.13 -10.88 -6.05
CA MET A 97 0.91 -12.11 -6.04
C MET A 97 0.89 -12.81 -4.68
N GLU A 98 1.01 -12.07 -3.58
CA GLU A 98 0.87 -12.61 -2.22
C GLU A 98 -0.52 -13.19 -2.00
N ALA A 99 -1.57 -12.46 -2.34
CA ALA A 99 -2.94 -12.95 -2.26
C ALA A 99 -3.16 -14.21 -3.11
N LEU A 100 -2.53 -14.28 -4.29
CA LEU A 100 -2.57 -15.46 -5.14
C LEU A 100 -1.81 -16.65 -4.54
N HIS A 101 -0.70 -16.42 -3.83
CA HIS A 101 0.01 -17.44 -3.08
C HIS A 101 -0.81 -17.98 -1.89
N GLU A 102 -1.46 -17.10 -1.14
CA GLU A 102 -2.19 -17.45 0.08
C GLU A 102 -3.56 -18.07 -0.22
N ASN A 103 -4.31 -17.47 -1.15
CA ASN A 103 -5.70 -17.82 -1.43
C ASN A 103 -5.86 -18.69 -2.69
N GLY A 104 -4.77 -18.86 -3.45
CA GLY A 104 -4.77 -19.63 -4.70
C GLY A 104 -5.46 -18.94 -5.88
N SER A 105 -6.08 -17.77 -5.68
CA SER A 105 -6.81 -17.07 -6.72
C SER A 105 -6.89 -15.56 -6.50
N ILE A 106 -7.09 -14.82 -7.60
CA ILE A 106 -7.49 -13.41 -7.65
C ILE A 106 -8.81 -13.36 -8.43
N VAL A 107 -9.75 -12.52 -8.00
CA VAL A 107 -11.04 -12.35 -8.68
C VAL A 107 -11.11 -10.96 -9.29
N LYS A 108 -11.45 -10.87 -10.57
CA LYS A 108 -11.88 -9.63 -11.21
C LYS A 108 -13.39 -9.59 -11.20
N VAL A 109 -13.98 -8.55 -10.63
CA VAL A 109 -15.43 -8.36 -10.59
C VAL A 109 -15.83 -7.29 -11.59
N HIS A 110 -16.90 -7.56 -12.33
CA HIS A 110 -17.47 -6.72 -13.37
C HIS A 110 -18.81 -6.19 -12.88
N SER A 111 -18.91 -4.87 -12.74
CA SER A 111 -20.13 -4.19 -12.29
C SER A 111 -20.49 -3.06 -13.23
N THR A 112 -21.71 -2.51 -13.08
CA THR A 112 -22.15 -1.31 -13.80
C THR A 112 -21.33 -0.07 -13.47
N ASP A 113 -20.73 -0.04 -12.27
CA ASP A 113 -19.92 1.08 -11.76
C ASP A 113 -18.42 0.91 -12.07
N GLY A 114 -18.10 -0.13 -12.85
CA GLY A 114 -16.78 -0.44 -13.35
C GLY A 114 -16.25 -1.81 -12.90
N GLU A 115 -14.98 -2.03 -13.18
CA GLU A 115 -14.27 -3.27 -12.83
C GLU A 115 -13.47 -3.06 -11.53
N TYR A 116 -13.32 -4.11 -10.74
CA TYR A 116 -12.46 -4.09 -9.55
C TYR A 116 -11.82 -5.44 -9.28
N ILE A 117 -10.77 -5.43 -8.46
CA ILE A 117 -10.04 -6.63 -8.08
C ILE A 117 -10.34 -7.00 -6.64
N GLN A 118 -10.60 -8.28 -6.40
CA GLN A 118 -10.63 -8.88 -5.09
C GLN A 118 -9.44 -9.85 -4.96
N ALA A 119 -8.65 -9.65 -3.91
CA ALA A 119 -7.47 -10.43 -3.61
C ALA A 119 -7.61 -11.00 -2.19
N GLY A 120 -8.00 -12.27 -2.09
CA GLY A 120 -8.41 -12.88 -0.82
C GLY A 120 -9.68 -12.22 -0.25
N SER A 121 -9.61 -11.73 0.99
CA SER A 121 -10.70 -11.02 1.67
C SER A 121 -10.76 -9.52 1.36
N VAL A 122 -9.75 -8.97 0.67
CA VAL A 122 -9.66 -7.53 0.39
C VAL A 122 -10.25 -7.24 -0.98
N ILE A 123 -11.09 -6.20 -1.04
CA ILE A 123 -11.77 -5.76 -2.26
C ILE A 123 -11.32 -4.34 -2.59
N TYR A 124 -10.68 -4.15 -3.74
CA TYR A 124 -10.19 -2.86 -4.23
C TYR A 124 -11.24 -2.23 -5.16
N SER A 125 -12.38 -1.84 -4.58
CA SER A 125 -13.59 -1.44 -5.34
C SER A 125 -13.91 0.05 -5.35
N GLU A 126 -13.31 0.86 -4.48
CA GLU A 126 -13.60 2.30 -4.46
C GLU A 126 -13.16 2.97 -5.77
N ILE A 127 -13.97 3.90 -6.27
CA ILE A 127 -13.74 4.60 -7.54
C ILE A 127 -12.66 5.66 -7.31
N ASP A 128 -11.43 5.23 -7.11
CA ASP A 128 -10.28 6.10 -6.96
C ASP A 128 -9.00 5.51 -7.55
N GLU A 129 -7.88 6.18 -7.31
CA GLU A 129 -6.57 5.86 -7.89
C GLU A 129 -6.03 4.51 -7.41
N GLU A 130 -6.47 4.01 -6.24
CA GLU A 130 -6.09 2.68 -5.75
C GLU A 130 -6.66 1.59 -6.66
N ARG A 131 -7.96 1.65 -6.98
CA ARG A 131 -8.59 0.69 -7.90
C ARG A 131 -7.91 0.69 -9.27
N ILE A 132 -7.60 1.86 -9.82
CA ILE A 132 -6.90 1.98 -11.11
C ILE A 132 -5.50 1.33 -11.03
N CYS A 133 -4.77 1.57 -9.95
CA CYS A 133 -3.46 1.00 -9.73
C CYS A 133 -3.49 -0.54 -9.64
N PHE A 134 -4.49 -1.09 -8.94
CA PHE A 134 -4.67 -2.54 -8.86
C PHE A 134 -5.12 -3.16 -10.19
N LEU A 135 -5.97 -2.47 -10.97
CA LEU A 135 -6.34 -2.92 -12.31
C LEU A 135 -5.15 -2.89 -13.28
N ASP A 136 -4.30 -1.87 -13.20
CA ASP A 136 -3.08 -1.78 -14.02
C ASP A 136 -2.06 -2.86 -13.64
N ALA A 137 -1.83 -3.07 -12.34
CA ALA A 137 -1.00 -4.15 -11.83
C ALA A 137 -1.52 -5.53 -12.24
N PHE A 138 -2.85 -5.73 -12.19
CA PHE A 138 -3.51 -6.93 -12.68
C PHE A 138 -3.31 -7.12 -14.20
N GLY A 139 -3.45 -6.05 -14.99
CA GLY A 139 -3.17 -6.06 -16.42
C GLY A 139 -1.73 -6.46 -16.74
N HIS A 140 -0.78 -6.00 -15.92
CA HIS A 140 0.62 -6.43 -16.01
C HIS A 140 0.77 -7.93 -15.73
N LEU A 141 0.13 -8.49 -14.69
CA LEU A 141 0.17 -9.93 -14.41
C LEU A 141 -0.38 -10.77 -15.56
N LEU A 142 -1.45 -10.32 -16.21
CA LEU A 142 -2.02 -10.97 -17.39
C LEU A 142 -1.08 -10.89 -18.60
N HIS A 143 -0.57 -9.69 -18.90
CA HIS A 143 0.30 -9.47 -20.05
C HIS A 143 1.56 -10.35 -20.01
N HIS A 144 2.08 -10.58 -18.80
CA HIS A 144 3.26 -11.41 -18.56
C HIS A 144 2.92 -12.89 -18.27
N SER A 145 1.68 -13.32 -18.49
CA SER A 145 1.25 -14.71 -18.29
C SER A 145 1.58 -15.26 -16.90
N MET A 146 1.52 -14.41 -15.86
CA MET A 146 1.71 -14.87 -14.48
C MET A 146 0.43 -15.50 -13.94
N ILE A 147 -0.71 -15.04 -14.44
CA ILE A 147 -2.04 -15.53 -14.09
C ILE A 147 -2.83 -15.95 -15.33
N THR A 148 -3.76 -16.87 -15.16
CA THR A 148 -4.64 -17.37 -16.22
C THR A 148 -6.08 -17.50 -15.70
N PRO A 149 -7.11 -17.19 -16.50
CA PRO A 149 -8.49 -17.38 -16.09
C PRO A 149 -8.81 -18.87 -15.96
N VAL A 150 -9.59 -19.23 -14.93
CA VAL A 150 -10.07 -20.61 -14.70
C VAL A 150 -11.59 -20.70 -14.63
N ASN A 151 -12.27 -19.58 -14.42
CA ASN A 151 -13.72 -19.48 -14.43
C ASN A 151 -14.10 -18.06 -14.86
N GLU A 152 -15.07 -17.93 -15.75
CA GLU A 152 -15.55 -16.66 -16.25
C GLU A 152 -17.08 -16.68 -16.31
N THR A 153 -17.66 -15.67 -15.67
CA THR A 153 -19.09 -15.39 -15.69
C THR A 153 -19.28 -13.92 -16.09
N ARG A 154 -20.54 -13.49 -16.27
CA ARG A 154 -20.83 -12.08 -16.55
C ARG A 154 -20.41 -11.13 -15.43
N GLU A 155 -20.40 -11.61 -14.19
CA GLU A 155 -20.19 -10.79 -13.00
C GLU A 155 -18.75 -10.91 -12.47
N VAL A 156 -18.11 -12.07 -12.65
CA VAL A 156 -16.77 -12.33 -12.12
C VAL A 156 -15.93 -13.20 -13.05
N THR A 157 -14.63 -12.92 -13.07
CA THR A 157 -13.61 -13.79 -13.65
C THR A 157 -12.59 -14.16 -12.58
N VAL A 158 -12.32 -15.45 -12.41
CA VAL A 158 -11.37 -15.99 -11.43
C VAL A 158 -10.07 -16.34 -12.12
N TYR A 159 -8.95 -15.89 -11.57
CA TYR A 159 -7.60 -16.09 -12.08
C TYR A 159 -6.74 -16.86 -11.08
N VAL A 160 -5.90 -17.76 -11.57
CA VAL A 160 -4.91 -18.51 -10.77
C VAL A 160 -3.52 -18.39 -11.42
N PHE A 161 -2.47 -18.89 -10.76
CA PHE A 161 -1.14 -19.01 -11.38
C PHE A 161 -1.21 -19.73 -12.73
N ALA A 162 -0.65 -19.11 -13.78
CA ALA A 162 -0.58 -19.72 -15.11
C ALA A 162 0.28 -20.99 -15.12
N ASN A 163 1.33 -21.03 -14.29
CA ASN A 163 2.22 -22.19 -14.16
C ASN A 163 2.08 -22.80 -12.75
N LYS A 164 1.32 -23.89 -12.64
CA LYS A 164 1.30 -24.79 -11.45
C LYS A 164 2.58 -25.63 -11.30
N ALA A 165 3.75 -25.14 -11.73
CA ALA A 165 5.00 -25.79 -11.35
C ALA A 165 5.23 -25.47 -9.88
N GLY A 166 4.81 -26.40 -9.00
CA GLY A 166 4.78 -26.21 -7.56
C GLY A 166 6.04 -25.54 -7.05
N LEU A 167 5.87 -24.37 -6.44
CA LEU A 167 6.85 -23.80 -5.52
C LEU A 167 7.03 -24.82 -4.39
N ARG A 168 7.98 -25.73 -4.58
CA ARG A 168 8.55 -26.47 -3.45
C ARG A 168 9.04 -25.40 -2.50
N LYS A 169 8.42 -25.32 -1.32
CA LYS A 169 9.03 -24.64 -0.17
C LYS A 169 10.49 -25.10 -0.11
N ALA A 170 11.42 -24.19 -0.31
CA ALA A 170 12.79 -24.43 0.12
C ALA A 170 12.71 -24.59 1.65
N VAL A 171 12.97 -25.81 2.11
CA VAL A 171 13.25 -26.13 3.51
C VAL A 171 14.68 -25.71 3.80
#